data_AF-A0A0P9NLP0-F1
#
_entry.id   AF-A0A0P9NLP0-F1
#
_cell.length_a   1.000
_cell.length_b   1.000
_cell.length_c   1.000
_cell.angle_alpha   90.00
_cell.angle_beta   90.00
_cell.angle_gamma   90.00
#
_symmetry.space_group_name_H-M   'P 1'
#
loop_
_entity.id
_entity.type
_entity.pdbx_description
1 polymer ?
#
loop_
_entity_poly.entity_id
_entity_poly.type
_entity_poly.pdbx_seq_one_letter_code
_entity_poly.pdbx_strand_id
1 'polypeptide(L)'
;MGEFGNQSLAVANEAKAGADSTIATSLSLLLIACLLAVMAAAIIGTWVAFSLRRPLAAFREVLKTLTSGDMRVRFDVSRRDEFGELGGYLNEFTQSLQQTFRQLIGSADALALTASQNAQISEQTTRVVDEQKDRLNSAASAMNEMESTVEEVARRAQDTRGAVDSTSELTGKVQKRVAETIVNIRQQAEQVNKASAVTDELQKYGQNIDGIVDAIRTIAEQTN
;
A
#
# COMPACT_ATOMS: atom_id res chain seq x y z
N MET A 1 17.61 128.14 -50.48
CA MET A 1 18.11 127.07 -49.57
C MET A 1 17.03 126.36 -48.77
N GLY A 2 15.82 126.93 -48.58
CA GLY A 2 14.73 126.27 -47.84
C GLY A 2 14.04 125.09 -48.53
N GLU A 3 13.90 125.08 -49.86
CA GLU A 3 13.19 124.02 -50.58
C GLU A 3 13.92 122.66 -50.58
N PHE A 4 15.25 122.64 -50.73
CA PHE A 4 16.04 121.40 -50.67
C PHE A 4 16.05 120.76 -49.27
N GLY A 5 15.97 121.57 -48.22
CA GLY A 5 15.82 121.06 -46.85
C GLY A 5 14.45 120.42 -46.62
N ASN A 6 13.39 121.00 -47.20
CA ASN A 6 12.04 120.48 -47.08
C ASN A 6 11.83 119.20 -47.91
N GLN A 7 12.44 119.13 -49.11
CA GLN A 7 12.36 117.96 -49.98
C GLN A 7 13.18 116.78 -49.44
N SER A 8 14.34 117.02 -48.83
CA SER A 8 15.13 115.96 -48.18
C SER A 8 14.47 115.42 -46.91
N LEU A 9 13.80 116.28 -46.12
CA LEU A 9 12.99 115.86 -44.98
C LEU A 9 11.74 115.06 -45.41
N ALA A 10 11.12 115.41 -46.54
CA ALA A 10 10.01 114.65 -47.10
C ALA A 10 10.42 113.23 -47.53
N VAL A 11 11.53 113.10 -48.27
CA VAL A 11 12.07 111.79 -48.70
C VAL A 11 12.53 110.96 -47.50
N ALA A 12 13.15 111.56 -46.50
CA ALA A 12 13.55 110.85 -45.28
C ALA A 12 12.34 110.35 -44.46
N ASN A 13 11.27 111.14 -44.38
CA ASN A 13 10.03 110.72 -43.72
C ASN A 13 9.29 109.62 -44.50
N GLU A 14 9.30 109.66 -45.83
CA GLU A 14 8.71 108.62 -46.67
C GLU A 14 9.48 107.29 -46.55
N ALA A 15 10.82 107.34 -46.57
CA ALA A 15 11.67 106.17 -46.33
C ALA A 15 11.48 105.58 -44.92
N LYS A 16 11.34 106.43 -43.90
CA LYS A 16 11.05 106.00 -42.53
C LYS A 16 9.65 105.37 -42.41
N ALA A 17 8.63 105.97 -43.00
CA ALA A 17 7.28 105.43 -43.01
C ALA A 17 7.20 104.07 -43.71
N GLY A 18 7.92 103.89 -44.83
CA GLY A 18 8.03 102.61 -45.53
C GLY A 18 8.80 101.53 -44.75
N ALA A 19 9.84 101.93 -44.01
CA ALA A 19 10.57 101.04 -43.11
C ALA A 19 9.69 100.61 -41.92
N ASP A 20 8.98 101.54 -41.29
CA ASP A 20 8.08 101.27 -40.16
C ASP A 20 6.92 100.36 -40.58
N SER A 21 6.35 100.53 -41.79
CA SER A 21 5.29 99.65 -42.30
C SER A 21 5.80 98.24 -42.62
N THR A 22 7.03 98.11 -43.12
CA THR A 22 7.65 96.81 -43.42
C THR A 22 8.01 96.06 -42.14
N ILE A 23 8.51 96.76 -41.13
CA ILE A 23 8.79 96.21 -39.79
C ILE A 23 7.48 95.75 -39.14
N ALA A 24 6.43 96.58 -39.17
CA ALA A 24 5.12 96.22 -38.60
C ALA A 24 4.51 94.97 -39.28
N THR A 25 4.58 94.90 -40.62
CA THR A 25 4.09 93.74 -41.37
C THR A 25 4.91 92.48 -41.05
N SER A 26 6.24 92.58 -41.00
CA SER A 26 7.13 91.46 -40.67
C SER A 26 6.92 90.96 -39.23
N LEU A 27 6.75 91.86 -38.26
CA LEU A 27 6.42 91.52 -36.88
C LEU A 27 5.05 90.83 -36.78
N SER A 28 4.04 91.30 -37.52
CA SER A 28 2.73 90.67 -37.54
C SER A 28 2.77 89.25 -38.12
N LEU A 29 3.53 89.02 -39.19
CA LEU A 29 3.75 87.69 -39.78
C LEU A 29 4.49 86.74 -38.83
N LEU A 30 5.53 87.22 -38.15
CA LEU A 30 6.26 86.43 -37.15
C LEU A 30 5.37 86.06 -35.96
N LEU A 31 4.56 87.00 -35.47
CA LEU A 31 3.61 86.73 -34.38
C LEU A 31 2.55 85.71 -34.80
N ILE A 32 2.01 85.79 -36.02
CA ILE A 32 1.07 84.81 -36.55
C ILE A 32 1.75 83.44 -36.70
N ALA A 33 2.98 83.37 -37.23
CA ALA A 33 3.72 82.12 -37.37
C ALA A 33 4.00 81.47 -36.00
N CYS A 34 4.41 82.26 -34.99
CA CYS A 34 4.57 81.78 -33.61
C CYS A 34 3.25 81.27 -33.03
N LEU A 35 2.15 82.00 -33.23
CA LEU A 35 0.82 81.59 -32.75
C LEU A 35 0.38 80.27 -33.38
N LEU A 36 0.57 80.10 -34.69
CA LEU A 36 0.28 78.87 -35.41
C LEU A 36 1.16 77.71 -34.94
N ALA A 37 2.45 77.95 -34.70
CA ALA A 37 3.36 76.94 -34.18
C ALA A 37 2.95 76.47 -32.77
N VAL A 38 2.59 77.40 -31.88
CA VAL A 38 2.07 77.08 -30.54
C VAL A 38 0.75 76.31 -30.63
N MET A 39 -0.15 76.71 -31.52
CA MET A 39 -1.42 76.03 -31.73
C MET A 39 -1.22 74.60 -32.24
N ALA A 40 -0.34 74.41 -33.23
CA ALA A 40 0.01 73.09 -33.76
C ALA A 40 0.66 72.20 -32.68
N ALA A 41 1.60 72.75 -31.91
CA ALA A 41 2.24 72.03 -30.80
C ALA A 41 1.23 71.62 -29.73
N ALA A 42 0.29 72.50 -29.38
CA ALA A 42 -0.78 72.19 -28.42
C ALA A 42 -1.70 71.07 -28.92
N ILE A 43 -2.10 71.11 -30.20
CA ILE A 43 -2.94 70.08 -30.83
C ILE A 43 -2.22 68.73 -30.87
N ILE A 44 -0.98 68.68 -31.35
CA ILE A 44 -0.20 67.44 -31.42
C ILE A 44 0.05 66.89 -30.02
N GLY A 45 0.45 67.74 -29.07
CA GLY A 45 0.71 67.35 -27.68
C GLY A 45 -0.52 66.76 -27.01
N THR A 46 -1.69 67.39 -27.17
CA THR A 46 -2.95 66.81 -26.65
C THR A 46 -3.32 65.52 -27.37
N TRP A 47 -3.20 65.44 -28.70
CA TRP A 47 -3.52 64.24 -29.45
C TRP A 47 -2.68 63.03 -29.01
N VAL A 48 -1.35 63.21 -28.87
CA VAL A 48 -0.44 62.16 -28.38
C VAL A 48 -0.78 61.77 -26.94
N ALA A 49 -0.99 62.76 -26.05
CA ALA A 49 -1.33 62.49 -24.66
C ALA A 49 -2.62 61.67 -24.53
N PHE A 50 -3.66 61.98 -25.32
CA PHE A 50 -4.90 61.20 -25.34
C PHE A 50 -4.73 59.83 -25.99
N SER A 51 -3.94 59.73 -27.07
CA SER A 51 -3.68 58.48 -27.79
C SER A 51 -2.98 57.44 -26.91
N LEU A 52 -2.12 57.88 -25.99
CA LEU A 52 -1.36 57.03 -25.07
C LEU A 52 -2.07 56.78 -23.72
N ARG A 53 -2.68 57.82 -23.13
CA ARG A 53 -3.29 57.73 -21.80
C ARG A 53 -4.53 56.83 -21.78
N ARG A 54 -5.34 56.85 -22.84
CA ARG A 54 -6.55 56.02 -22.94
C ARG A 54 -6.25 54.51 -22.93
N PRO A 55 -5.39 53.97 -23.83
CA PRO A 55 -5.07 52.54 -23.80
C PRO A 55 -4.36 52.16 -22.50
N LEU A 56 -3.41 52.95 -21.99
CA LEU A 56 -2.76 52.65 -20.71
C LEU A 56 -3.75 52.55 -19.54
N ALA A 57 -4.75 53.43 -19.48
CA ALA A 57 -5.79 53.36 -18.47
C ALA A 57 -6.66 52.10 -18.61
N ALA A 58 -7.01 51.71 -19.84
CA ALA A 58 -7.77 50.48 -20.11
C ALA A 58 -6.98 49.23 -19.70
N PHE A 59 -5.71 49.12 -20.10
CA PHE A 59 -4.84 48.02 -19.71
C PHE A 59 -4.67 47.94 -18.20
N ARG A 60 -4.50 49.08 -17.52
CA ARG A 60 -4.41 49.14 -16.05
C ARG A 60 -5.65 48.54 -15.38
N GLU A 61 -6.85 48.85 -15.86
CA GLU A 61 -8.09 48.36 -15.25
C GLU A 61 -8.28 46.85 -15.46
N VAL A 62 -7.96 46.37 -16.67
CA VAL A 62 -7.97 44.94 -16.99
C VAL A 62 -6.94 44.18 -16.15
N LEU A 63 -5.72 44.71 -16.05
CA LEU A 63 -4.65 44.11 -15.24
C LEU A 63 -4.99 44.10 -13.75
N LYS A 64 -5.59 45.17 -13.22
CA LYS A 64 -6.05 45.22 -11.84
C LYS A 64 -7.06 44.10 -11.54
N THR A 65 -7.95 43.83 -12.50
CA THR A 65 -8.93 42.75 -12.41
C THR A 65 -8.24 41.38 -12.53
N LEU A 66 -7.28 41.22 -13.45
CA LEU A 66 -6.47 40.01 -13.58
C LEU A 66 -5.71 39.69 -12.27
N THR A 67 -5.10 40.70 -11.64
CA THR A 67 -4.37 40.53 -10.37
C THR A 67 -5.28 40.22 -9.18
N SER A 68 -6.58 40.54 -9.28
CA SER A 68 -7.57 40.13 -8.29
C SER A 68 -7.96 38.64 -8.39
N GLY A 69 -7.45 37.94 -9.42
CA GLY A 69 -7.68 36.52 -9.65
C GLY A 69 -8.75 36.23 -10.72
N ASP A 70 -9.44 37.24 -11.26
CA ASP A 70 -10.38 37.02 -12.36
C ASP A 70 -9.64 37.00 -13.69
N MET A 71 -9.35 35.78 -14.15
CA MET A 71 -8.69 35.55 -15.44
C MET A 71 -9.65 35.60 -16.62
N ARG A 72 -10.96 35.79 -16.44
CA ARG A 72 -11.93 35.84 -17.55
C ARG A 72 -11.86 37.14 -18.35
N VAL A 73 -10.99 38.05 -17.93
CA VAL A 73 -10.76 39.32 -18.59
C VAL A 73 -10.15 39.16 -19.98
N ARG A 74 -10.38 40.17 -20.82
CA ARG A 74 -9.85 40.26 -22.18
C ARG A 74 -9.34 41.67 -22.45
N PHE A 75 -8.18 41.75 -23.07
CA PHE A 75 -7.63 42.99 -23.60
C PHE A 75 -8.23 43.26 -25.00
N ASP A 76 -8.53 44.52 -25.28
CA ASP A 76 -9.04 44.95 -26.59
C ASP A 76 -7.92 44.85 -27.65
N VAL A 77 -8.23 44.15 -28.74
CA VAL A 77 -7.33 43.88 -29.88
C VAL A 77 -7.83 44.52 -31.18
N SER A 78 -8.84 45.39 -31.11
CA SER A 78 -9.41 46.09 -32.27
C SER A 78 -8.42 47.07 -32.92
N ARG A 79 -7.45 47.57 -32.14
CA ARG A 79 -6.40 48.45 -32.64
C ARG A 79 -5.38 47.69 -33.48
N ARG A 80 -4.91 48.34 -34.54
CA ARG A 80 -3.84 47.85 -35.43
C ARG A 80 -2.51 48.54 -35.13
N ASP A 81 -2.27 48.84 -33.85
CA ASP A 81 -1.05 49.44 -33.32
C ASP A 81 -0.40 48.48 -32.30
N GLU A 82 0.70 48.91 -31.70
CA GLU A 82 1.47 48.14 -30.73
C GLU A 82 0.64 47.77 -29.48
N PHE A 83 -0.39 48.55 -29.15
CA PHE A 83 -1.29 48.23 -28.04
C PHE A 83 -2.24 47.08 -28.39
N GLY A 84 -2.69 47.00 -29.65
CA GLY A 84 -3.46 45.86 -30.13
C GLY A 84 -2.67 44.55 -30.06
N GLU A 85 -1.40 44.58 -30.47
CA GLU A 85 -0.50 43.43 -30.39
C GLU A 85 -0.23 42.99 -28.94
N LEU A 86 0.08 43.96 -28.07
CA LEU A 86 0.27 43.70 -26.63
C LEU A 86 -0.97 43.10 -25.97
N GLY A 87 -2.17 43.57 -26.36
CA GLY A 87 -3.43 43.00 -25.92
C GLY A 87 -3.59 41.53 -26.34
N GLY A 88 -3.14 41.19 -27.56
CA GLY A 88 -3.08 39.82 -28.05
C GLY A 88 -2.21 38.92 -27.17
N TYR A 89 -0.95 39.31 -26.92
CA TYR A 89 -0.04 38.54 -26.06
C TYR A 89 -0.55 38.36 -24.64
N LEU A 90 -1.16 39.40 -24.05
CA LEU A 90 -1.73 39.29 -22.70
C LEU A 90 -2.96 38.38 -22.65
N ASN A 91 -3.76 38.33 -23.72
CA ASN A 91 -4.86 37.37 -23.83
C ASN A 91 -4.36 35.93 -23.89
N GLU A 92 -3.31 35.65 -24.68
CA GLU A 92 -2.68 34.34 -24.76
C GLU A 92 -2.05 33.90 -23.43
N PHE A 93 -1.36 34.82 -22.76
CA PHE A 93 -0.83 34.60 -21.41
C PHE A 93 -1.94 34.25 -20.41
N THR A 94 -3.03 35.01 -20.42
CA THR A 94 -4.18 34.77 -19.54
C THR A 94 -4.83 33.41 -19.84
N GLN A 95 -4.95 33.02 -21.11
CA GLN A 95 -5.45 31.71 -21.50
C GLN A 95 -4.55 30.57 -21.00
N SER A 96 -3.24 30.72 -21.12
CA SER A 96 -2.26 29.75 -20.64
C SER A 96 -2.35 29.59 -19.12
N LEU A 97 -2.47 30.69 -18.38
CA LEU A 97 -2.71 30.65 -16.93
C LEU A 97 -4.00 29.90 -16.58
N GLN A 98 -5.12 30.22 -17.25
CA GLN A 98 -6.38 29.51 -17.02
C GLN A 98 -6.24 28.00 -17.25
N GLN A 99 -5.54 27.58 -18.30
CA GLN A 99 -5.32 26.17 -18.59
C GLN A 99 -4.48 25.50 -17.50
N THR A 100 -3.40 26.13 -17.05
CA THR A 100 -2.56 25.63 -15.95
C THR A 100 -3.38 25.48 -14.67
N PHE A 101 -4.19 26.46 -14.31
CA PHE A 101 -5.06 26.37 -13.12
C PHE A 101 -6.11 25.26 -13.24
N ARG A 102 -6.72 25.06 -14.42
CA ARG A 102 -7.64 23.93 -14.65
C ARG A 102 -6.94 22.59 -14.46
N GLN A 103 -5.73 22.44 -15.00
CA GLN A 103 -4.94 21.22 -14.82
C GLN A 103 -4.57 21.00 -13.35
N LEU A 104 -4.20 22.07 -12.64
CA LEU A 104 -3.87 22.02 -11.21
C LEU A 104 -5.08 21.60 -10.37
N ILE A 105 -6.27 22.17 -10.63
CA ILE A 105 -7.51 21.77 -9.96
C ILE A 105 -7.82 20.30 -10.25
N GLY A 106 -7.77 19.87 -11.51
CA GLY A 106 -8.01 18.46 -11.86
C GLY A 106 -7.02 17.51 -11.19
N SER A 107 -5.76 17.93 -11.03
CA SER A 107 -4.73 17.15 -10.34
C SER A 107 -4.98 17.09 -8.82
N ALA A 108 -5.44 18.19 -8.23
CA ALA A 108 -5.82 18.24 -6.82
C ALA A 108 -7.04 17.33 -6.52
N ASP A 109 -8.05 17.32 -7.40
CA ASP A 109 -9.21 16.44 -7.28
C ASP A 109 -8.80 14.96 -7.40
N ALA A 110 -7.94 14.63 -8.36
CA ALA A 110 -7.41 13.26 -8.52
C ALA A 110 -6.59 12.82 -7.29
N LEU A 111 -5.80 13.73 -6.71
CA LEU A 111 -5.06 13.47 -5.48
C LEU A 111 -5.99 13.24 -4.29
N ALA A 112 -7.04 14.05 -4.15
CA ALA A 112 -8.04 13.89 -3.09
C ALA A 112 -8.79 12.55 -3.20
N LEU A 113 -9.16 12.15 -4.42
CA LEU A 113 -9.79 10.85 -4.68
C LEU A 113 -8.85 9.70 -4.30
N THR A 114 -7.59 9.77 -4.72
CA THR A 114 -6.57 8.75 -4.42
C THR A 114 -6.33 8.65 -2.91
N ALA A 115 -6.26 9.78 -2.22
CA ALA A 115 -6.11 9.81 -0.76
C ALA A 115 -7.30 9.15 -0.05
N SER A 116 -8.53 9.40 -0.51
CA SER A 116 -9.73 8.75 0.02
C SER A 116 -9.72 7.24 -0.23
N GLN A 117 -9.30 6.79 -1.41
CA GLN A 117 -9.16 5.37 -1.74
C GLN A 117 -8.10 4.70 -0.86
N ASN A 118 -6.96 5.34 -0.65
CA ASN A 118 -5.92 4.85 0.24
C ASN A 118 -6.39 4.74 1.69
N ALA A 119 -7.18 5.70 2.19
CA ALA A 119 -7.76 5.63 3.52
C ALA A 119 -8.68 4.40 3.66
N GLN A 120 -9.53 4.15 2.67
CA GLN A 120 -10.41 2.98 2.64
C GLN A 120 -9.63 1.66 2.58
N ILE A 121 -8.59 1.58 1.75
CA ILE A 121 -7.71 0.40 1.66
C ILE A 121 -6.97 0.17 2.98
N SER A 122 -6.51 1.24 3.63
CA SER A 122 -5.85 1.16 4.94
C SER A 122 -6.78 0.59 6.00
N GLU A 123 -8.03 1.09 6.08
CA GLU A 123 -9.04 0.57 7.01
C GLU A 123 -9.35 -0.91 6.75
N GLN A 124 -9.49 -1.29 5.48
CA GLN A 124 -9.68 -2.70 5.11
C GLN A 124 -8.47 -3.56 5.51
N THR A 125 -7.25 -3.04 5.31
CA THR A 125 -6.01 -3.74 5.69
C THR A 125 -5.94 -3.95 7.19
N THR A 126 -6.31 -2.94 8.00
CA THR A 126 -6.39 -3.09 9.46
C THR A 126 -7.35 -4.21 9.86
N ARG A 127 -8.55 -4.27 9.27
CA ARG A 127 -9.50 -5.37 9.53
C ARG A 127 -8.92 -6.75 9.19
N VAL A 128 -8.27 -6.87 8.03
CA VAL A 128 -7.64 -8.14 7.61
C VAL A 128 -6.52 -8.55 8.55
N VAL A 129 -5.72 -7.60 9.05
CA VAL A 129 -4.66 -7.86 10.02
C VAL A 129 -5.23 -8.34 11.36
N ASP A 130 -6.35 -7.78 11.81
CA ASP A 130 -7.03 -8.24 13.03
C ASP A 130 -7.57 -9.66 12.87
N GLU A 131 -8.20 -9.98 11.74
CA GLU A 131 -8.63 -11.35 11.44
C GLU A 131 -7.44 -12.33 11.37
N GLN A 132 -6.33 -11.91 10.78
CA GLN A 132 -5.12 -12.72 10.70
C GLN A 132 -4.53 -12.99 12.10
N LYS A 133 -4.58 -12.00 12.99
CA LYS A 133 -4.16 -12.16 14.39
C LYS A 133 -5.01 -13.21 15.10
N ASP A 134 -6.33 -13.21 14.90
CA ASP A 134 -7.21 -14.21 15.51
C ASP A 134 -6.96 -15.63 14.98
N ARG A 135 -6.65 -15.75 13.68
CA ARG A 135 -6.23 -17.03 13.08
C ARG A 135 -4.91 -17.52 13.67
N LEU A 136 -3.95 -16.62 13.89
CA LEU A 136 -2.67 -16.96 14.52
C LEU A 136 -2.85 -17.42 15.98
N ASN A 137 -3.72 -16.76 16.75
CA ASN A 137 -4.05 -17.19 18.12
C ASN A 137 -4.68 -18.59 18.14
N SER A 138 -5.56 -18.87 17.19
CA SER A 138 -6.18 -20.19 17.04
C SER A 138 -5.15 -21.26 16.65
N ALA A 139 -4.25 -20.95 15.72
CA ALA A 139 -3.17 -21.84 15.33
C ALA A 139 -2.19 -22.11 16.49
N ALA A 140 -1.85 -21.09 17.28
CA ALA A 140 -1.04 -21.26 18.48
C ALA A 140 -1.72 -22.17 19.52
N SER A 141 -3.03 -22.02 19.69
CA SER A 141 -3.81 -22.89 20.58
C SER A 141 -3.80 -24.35 20.10
N ALA A 142 -3.99 -24.57 18.79
CA ALA A 142 -3.90 -25.90 18.19
C ALA A 142 -2.50 -26.51 18.34
N MET A 143 -1.44 -25.70 18.25
CA MET A 143 -0.07 -26.15 18.49
C MET A 143 0.13 -26.62 19.94
N ASN A 144 -0.42 -25.93 20.94
CA ASN A 144 -0.38 -26.37 22.33
C ASN A 144 -1.12 -27.71 22.53
N GLU A 145 -2.26 -27.90 21.87
CA GLU A 145 -3.00 -29.16 21.91
C GLU A 145 -2.22 -30.30 21.22
N MET A 146 -1.56 -30.00 20.10
CA MET A 146 -0.66 -30.95 19.44
C MET A 146 0.53 -31.32 20.31
N GLU A 147 1.13 -30.37 21.02
CA GLU A 147 2.22 -30.63 21.97
C GLU A 147 1.76 -31.61 23.07
N SER A 148 0.60 -31.34 23.67
CA SER A 148 0.00 -32.23 24.68
C SER A 148 -0.27 -33.63 24.13
N THR A 149 -0.77 -33.71 22.89
CA THR A 149 -1.03 -34.99 22.21
C THR A 149 0.26 -35.76 21.97
N VAL A 150 1.33 -35.10 21.52
CA VAL A 150 2.64 -35.71 21.31
C VAL A 150 3.21 -36.25 22.63
N GLU A 151 3.08 -35.49 23.72
CA GLU A 151 3.48 -35.98 25.05
C GLU A 151 2.66 -37.20 25.49
N GLU A 152 1.34 -37.20 25.26
CA GLU A 152 0.51 -38.36 25.60
C GLU A 152 0.94 -39.59 24.79
N VAL A 153 1.15 -39.45 23.49
CA VAL A 153 1.63 -40.54 22.64
C VAL A 153 2.98 -41.08 23.13
N ALA A 154 3.90 -40.19 23.52
CA ALA A 154 5.19 -40.59 24.08
C ALA A 154 5.02 -41.38 25.39
N ARG A 155 4.17 -40.90 26.31
CA ARG A 155 3.84 -41.61 27.56
C ARG A 155 3.23 -42.99 27.29
N ARG A 156 2.25 -43.07 26.40
CA ARG A 156 1.61 -44.34 26.00
C ARG A 156 2.59 -45.33 25.40
N ALA A 157 3.55 -44.86 24.59
CA ALA A 157 4.60 -45.69 24.04
C ALA A 157 5.52 -46.25 25.14
N GLN A 158 5.83 -45.44 26.17
CA GLN A 158 6.63 -45.88 27.32
C GLN A 158 5.87 -46.90 28.19
N ASP A 159 4.59 -46.67 28.48
CA ASP A 159 3.75 -47.62 29.21
C ASP A 159 3.62 -48.95 28.47
N THR A 160 3.41 -48.89 27.14
CA THR A 160 3.35 -50.09 26.28
C THR A 160 4.66 -50.86 26.33
N ARG A 161 5.80 -50.18 26.30
CA ARG A 161 7.11 -50.82 26.45
C ARG A 161 7.22 -51.55 27.79
N GLY A 162 6.83 -50.91 28.89
CA GLY A 162 6.83 -51.54 30.22
C GLY A 162 5.93 -52.78 30.32
N ALA A 163 4.75 -52.75 29.66
CA ALA A 163 3.86 -53.90 29.58
C ALA A 163 4.45 -55.06 28.75
N VAL A 164 5.13 -54.74 27.64
CA VAL A 164 5.85 -55.74 26.83
C VAL A 164 6.98 -56.38 27.62
N ASP A 165 7.78 -55.59 28.35
CA ASP A 165 8.85 -56.10 29.20
C ASP A 165 8.32 -57.04 30.29
N SER A 166 7.23 -56.66 30.95
CA SER A 166 6.55 -57.50 31.97
C SER A 166 6.02 -58.80 31.38
N THR A 167 5.46 -58.75 30.17
CA THR A 167 4.95 -59.93 29.45
C THR A 167 6.09 -60.87 29.05
N SER A 168 7.23 -60.32 28.64
CA SER A 168 8.45 -61.08 28.33
C SER A 168 8.96 -61.83 29.57
N GLU A 169 9.02 -61.15 30.72
CA GLU A 169 9.43 -61.78 31.99
C GLU A 169 8.47 -62.92 32.39
N LEU A 170 7.15 -62.67 32.30
CA LEU A 170 6.13 -63.68 32.62
C LEU A 170 6.25 -64.90 31.69
N THR A 171 6.47 -64.67 30.40
CA THR A 171 6.67 -65.74 29.42
C THR A 171 7.89 -66.59 29.77
N GLY A 172 8.99 -65.95 30.20
CA GLY A 172 10.17 -66.64 30.72
C GLY A 172 9.86 -67.52 31.94
N LYS A 173 9.03 -67.04 32.88
CA LYS A 173 8.57 -67.84 34.05
C LYS A 173 7.68 -69.00 33.64
N VAL A 174 6.76 -68.80 32.69
CA VAL A 174 5.89 -69.86 32.16
C VAL A 174 6.73 -70.95 31.50
N GLN A 175 7.73 -70.57 30.69
CA GLN A 175 8.60 -71.51 30.01
C GLN A 175 9.37 -72.41 31.02
N LYS A 176 9.83 -71.83 32.14
CA LYS A 176 10.43 -72.59 33.25
C LYS A 176 9.44 -73.57 33.88
N ARG A 177 8.22 -73.13 34.20
CA ARG A 177 7.18 -74.00 34.79
C ARG A 177 6.77 -75.14 33.86
N VAL A 178 6.69 -74.89 32.56
CA VAL A 178 6.40 -75.93 31.57
C VAL A 178 7.53 -76.96 31.54
N ALA A 179 8.79 -76.51 31.56
CA ALA A 179 9.94 -77.42 31.63
C ALA A 179 9.92 -78.29 32.91
N GLU A 180 9.63 -77.71 34.07
CA GLU A 180 9.45 -78.44 35.34
C GLU A 180 8.30 -79.45 35.25
N THR A 181 7.17 -79.06 34.66
CA THR A 181 6.00 -79.93 34.49
C THR A 181 6.33 -81.15 33.62
N ILE A 182 7.09 -80.94 32.53
CA ILE A 182 7.56 -82.05 31.67
C ILE A 182 8.45 -83.02 32.47
N VAL A 183 9.34 -82.51 33.32
CA VAL A 183 10.18 -83.35 34.20
C VAL A 183 9.31 -84.15 35.17
N ASN A 184 8.33 -83.51 35.81
CA ASN A 184 7.42 -84.18 36.74
C ASN A 184 6.57 -85.26 36.07
N ILE A 185 6.06 -85.00 34.85
CA ILE A 185 5.32 -86.00 34.05
C ILE A 185 6.20 -87.21 33.74
N ARG A 186 7.47 -87.00 33.37
CA ARG A 186 8.42 -88.11 33.13
C ARG A 186 8.65 -88.94 34.39
N GLN A 187 8.83 -88.27 35.54
CA GLN A 187 8.98 -88.96 36.82
C GLN A 187 7.72 -89.74 37.21
N GLN A 188 6.52 -89.16 37.02
CA GLN A 188 5.26 -89.86 37.28
C GLN A 188 5.09 -91.08 36.38
N ALA A 189 5.41 -90.99 35.09
CA ALA A 189 5.38 -92.12 34.18
C ALA A 189 6.31 -93.26 34.64
N GLU A 190 7.50 -92.92 35.14
CA GLU A 190 8.43 -93.89 35.71
C GLU A 190 7.84 -94.58 36.96
N GLN A 191 7.20 -93.82 37.85
CA GLN A 191 6.55 -94.38 39.04
C GLN A 191 5.36 -95.27 38.70
N VAL A 192 4.57 -94.91 37.68
CA VAL A 192 3.47 -95.75 37.18
C VAL A 192 4.01 -97.07 36.63
N ASN A 193 5.10 -97.05 35.87
CA ASN A 193 5.74 -98.27 35.37
C ASN A 193 6.24 -99.16 36.52
N LYS A 194 6.82 -98.56 37.58
CA LYS A 194 7.23 -99.31 38.78
C LYS A 194 6.03 -99.95 39.50
N ALA A 195 4.94 -99.20 39.67
CA ALA A 195 3.72 -99.71 40.30
C ALA A 195 3.07 -100.84 39.49
N SER A 196 3.09 -100.75 38.16
CA SER A 196 2.64 -101.82 37.27
C SER A 196 3.47 -103.09 37.47
N ALA A 197 4.80 -102.97 37.54
CA ALA A 197 5.68 -104.12 37.78
C ALA A 197 5.41 -104.80 39.14
N VAL A 198 5.14 -104.02 40.19
CA VAL A 198 4.75 -104.56 41.50
C VAL A 198 3.39 -105.26 41.44
N THR A 199 2.45 -104.74 40.65
CA THR A 199 1.13 -105.36 40.46
C THR A 199 1.25 -106.70 39.72
N ASP A 200 2.09 -106.77 38.68
CA ASP A 200 2.39 -108.01 37.96
C ASP A 200 3.05 -109.06 38.88
N GLU A 201 3.95 -108.61 39.76
CA GLU A 201 4.58 -109.48 40.76
C GLU A 201 3.55 -110.01 41.78
N LEU A 202 2.66 -109.14 42.27
CA LEU A 202 1.57 -109.54 43.15
C LEU A 202 0.62 -110.55 42.49
N GLN A 203 0.31 -110.38 41.19
CA GLN A 203 -0.49 -111.34 40.43
C GLN A 203 0.18 -112.72 40.36
N LYS A 204 1.51 -112.77 40.15
CA LYS A 204 2.26 -114.04 40.20
C LYS A 204 2.19 -114.68 41.57
N TYR A 205 2.32 -113.91 42.65
CA TYR A 205 2.15 -114.44 44.01
C TYR A 205 0.73 -114.97 44.24
N GLY A 206 -0.30 -114.28 43.75
CA GLY A 206 -1.69 -114.75 43.78
C GLY A 206 -1.87 -116.10 43.08
N GLN A 207 -1.33 -116.26 41.87
CA GLN A 207 -1.37 -117.54 41.13
C GLN A 207 -0.63 -118.67 41.86
N ASN A 208 0.51 -118.36 42.48
CA ASN A 208 1.22 -119.34 43.31
C ASN A 208 0.40 -119.76 44.53
N ILE A 209 -0.34 -118.84 45.15
CA ILE A 209 -1.26 -119.13 46.25
C ILE A 209 -2.41 -120.00 45.76
N ASP A 210 -3.04 -119.69 44.62
CA ASP A 210 -4.09 -120.52 44.03
C ASP A 210 -3.60 -121.96 43.79
N GLY A 211 -2.37 -122.11 43.28
CA GLY A 211 -1.73 -123.43 43.12
C GLY A 211 -1.51 -124.17 44.45
N ILE A 212 -1.15 -123.45 45.52
CA ILE A 212 -1.04 -124.03 46.87
C ILE A 212 -2.43 -124.45 47.40
N VAL A 213 -3.46 -123.62 47.18
CA VAL A 213 -4.84 -123.92 47.60
C VAL A 213 -5.39 -125.15 46.87
N ASP A 214 -5.13 -125.30 45.57
CA ASP A 214 -5.50 -126.49 44.79
C ASP A 214 -4.76 -127.74 45.28
N ALA A 215 -3.47 -127.63 45.63
CA ALA A 215 -2.72 -128.73 46.23
C ALA A 215 -3.30 -129.13 47.60
N ILE A 216 -3.66 -128.16 48.45
CA ILE A 216 -4.33 -128.42 49.74
C ILE A 216 -5.67 -129.11 49.51
N ARG A 217 -6.46 -128.67 48.53
CA ARG A 217 -7.75 -129.28 48.18
C ARG A 217 -7.58 -130.72 47.71
N THR A 218 -6.57 -130.99 46.89
CA THR A 218 -6.23 -132.34 46.42
C THR A 218 -5.80 -133.26 47.57
N ILE A 219 -5.00 -132.75 48.52
CA ILE A 219 -4.61 -133.50 49.73
C ILE A 219 -5.82 -133.76 50.63
N ALA A 220 -6.71 -132.78 50.79
CA ALA A 220 -7.94 -132.94 51.57
C ALA A 220 -8.88 -133.99 50.94
N GLU A 221 -8.99 -134.03 49.61
CA GLU A 221 -9.71 -135.08 48.88
C GLU A 221 -9.02 -136.45 48.97
N GLN A 222 -7.69 -136.52 49.05
CA GLN A 222 -6.96 -137.79 49.29
C GLN A 222 -7.06 -138.33 50.72
N THR A 223 -7.52 -137.51 51.68
CA THR A 223 -7.62 -137.88 53.10
C THR A 223 -9.03 -138.36 53.48
N ASN A 224 -10.00 -138.27 52.56
CA ASN A 224 -11.39 -138.71 52.74
C ASN A 224 -11.70 -139.91 51.82
#